data_AF-A0A436ERG0-F1
#
_entry.id   AF-A0A436ERG0-F1
#
_cell.length_a   1.000
_cell.length_b   1.000
_cell.length_c   1.000
_cell.angle_alpha   90.00
_cell.angle_beta   90.00
_cell.angle_gamma   90.00
#
_symmetry.space_group_name_H-M   'P 1'
#
loop_
_entity.id
_entity.type
_entity.pdbx_description
1 polymer ?
#
loop_
_entity_poly.entity_id
_entity_poly.type
_entity_poly.pdbx_seq_one_letter_code
_entity_poly.pdbx_strand_id
1 'polypeptide(L)'
;IGAGACTGGFPPAEAIAEGRAAGLAAAGGPSAPSVLPAVEAVPGDPDPAPVFEIRAKGKSFVDFQHDVTAEDVRLAHREGFVSVEHLKRYTTLGMATDQGKSSNVPGLAIMAEALGKPIPEVGTTRFRPPFAPVSIGSLAAERFGDLKPERLTPMHDWHLANGATMYSAGLWYRPMIYGHAGETVEQAYVREAKATRESAGIVDVSTLGKIAVQGPDAAAFLDRVYTNMFSTLAVGKARYGLMLREDGLAFDDGTTWRLGEQDFLMTTTTANAGKVMQ
;
A
#
# COMPACT_ATOMS: atom_id res chain seq x y z
N ILE A 1 9.61 6.83 -25.86
CA ILE A 1 10.38 7.92 -26.52
C ILE A 1 11.69 8.03 -25.76
N GLY A 2 12.83 7.94 -26.43
CA GLY A 2 14.17 8.03 -25.83
C GLY A 2 15.07 8.94 -26.68
N ALA A 3 16.15 9.44 -26.09
CA ALA A 3 17.13 10.29 -26.77
C ALA A 3 18.49 10.26 -26.08
N GLY A 4 19.56 10.35 -26.86
CA GLY A 4 20.94 10.40 -26.39
C GLY A 4 21.46 9.03 -25.96
N ALA A 5 22.46 8.99 -25.08
CA ALA A 5 23.18 7.74 -24.76
C ALA A 5 22.30 6.55 -24.30
N CYS A 6 21.09 6.80 -23.80
CA CYS A 6 20.16 5.72 -23.44
C CYS A 6 19.59 4.95 -24.65
N THR A 7 19.65 5.50 -25.86
CA THR A 7 19.30 4.84 -27.13
C THR A 7 20.50 4.14 -27.78
N GLY A 8 21.70 4.31 -27.22
CA GLY A 8 22.97 3.86 -27.80
C GLY A 8 23.73 4.92 -28.60
N GLY A 9 23.16 6.12 -28.80
CA GLY A 9 23.83 7.24 -29.46
C GLY A 9 24.71 8.04 -28.49
N PHE A 10 26.03 7.97 -28.66
CA PHE A 10 27.01 8.67 -27.81
C PHE A 10 27.45 10.06 -28.32
N PRO A 11 27.51 10.35 -29.64
CA PRO A 11 27.93 11.67 -30.11
C PRO A 11 27.01 12.79 -29.61
N PRO A 12 27.56 13.90 -29.07
CA PRO A 12 26.74 15.00 -28.55
C PRO A 12 25.76 15.60 -29.57
N ALA A 13 26.18 15.71 -30.83
CA ALA A 13 25.34 16.25 -31.91
C ALA A 13 24.10 15.37 -32.17
N GLU A 14 24.27 14.05 -32.15
CA GLU A 14 23.18 13.08 -32.31
C GLU A 14 22.23 13.14 -31.11
N ALA A 15 22.76 13.17 -29.89
CA ALA A 15 21.94 13.28 -28.68
C ALA A 15 21.06 14.54 -28.67
N ILE A 16 21.59 15.68 -29.15
CA ILE A 16 20.84 16.94 -29.29
C ILE A 16 19.71 16.80 -30.33
N ALA A 17 20.02 16.22 -31.49
CA ALA A 17 19.04 16.01 -32.55
C ALA A 17 17.92 15.04 -32.12
N GLU A 18 18.29 13.92 -31.51
CA GLU A 18 17.34 12.96 -30.93
C GLU A 18 16.50 13.60 -29.83
N GLY A 19 17.11 14.39 -28.93
CA GLY A 19 16.42 15.08 -27.86
C GLY A 19 15.35 16.03 -28.38
N ARG A 20 15.66 16.79 -29.44
CA ARG A 20 14.68 17.62 -30.14
C ARG A 20 13.56 16.80 -30.75
N ALA A 21 13.88 15.74 -31.48
CA ALA A 21 12.89 14.88 -32.12
C ALA A 21 11.95 14.23 -31.08
N ALA A 22 12.52 13.70 -30.01
CA ALA A 22 11.82 13.12 -28.87
C ALA A 22 10.89 14.14 -28.18
N GLY A 23 11.38 15.36 -27.94
CA GLY A 23 10.60 16.44 -27.33
C GLY A 23 9.43 16.87 -28.22
N LEU A 24 9.65 17.05 -29.52
CA LEU A 24 8.60 17.37 -30.50
C LEU A 24 7.52 16.28 -30.57
N ALA A 25 7.95 15.01 -30.60
CA ALA A 25 7.04 13.87 -30.59
C ALA A 25 6.21 13.81 -29.30
N ALA A 26 6.83 14.05 -28.14
CA ALA A 26 6.15 14.07 -26.85
C ALA A 26 5.18 15.26 -26.71
N ALA A 27 5.49 16.40 -27.35
CA ALA A 27 4.64 17.59 -27.38
C ALA A 27 3.49 17.50 -28.41
N GLY A 28 3.44 16.45 -29.23
CA GLY A 28 2.33 16.20 -30.16
C GLY A 28 2.39 16.99 -31.48
N GLY A 29 3.55 17.53 -31.88
CA GLY A 29 3.66 18.21 -33.17
C GLY A 29 4.86 19.13 -33.34
N PRO A 30 4.98 19.80 -34.50
CA PRO A 30 6.08 20.71 -34.79
C PRO A 30 6.05 21.94 -33.87
N SER A 31 7.21 22.30 -33.33
CA SER A 31 7.42 23.60 -32.68
C SER A 31 7.97 24.62 -33.67
N ALA A 32 8.07 25.88 -33.24
CA ALA A 32 8.82 26.90 -33.98
C ALA A 32 10.24 26.39 -34.32
N PRO A 33 10.79 26.73 -35.50
CA PRO A 33 12.15 26.36 -35.88
C PRO A 33 13.15 26.94 -34.87
N SER A 34 13.89 26.08 -34.19
CA SER A 34 15.04 26.46 -33.38
C SER A 34 16.34 26.01 -34.04
N VAL A 35 17.38 26.83 -33.93
CA VAL A 35 18.74 26.43 -34.31
C VAL A 35 19.27 25.52 -33.21
N LEU A 36 19.76 24.33 -33.59
CA LEU A 36 20.40 23.44 -32.63
C LEU A 36 21.77 24.02 -32.23
N PRO A 37 22.18 23.89 -30.95
CA PRO A 37 23.51 24.32 -30.54
C PRO A 37 24.59 23.57 -31.32
N ALA A 38 25.57 24.30 -31.84
CA ALA A 38 26.76 23.70 -32.44
C ALA A 38 27.61 23.10 -31.33
N VAL A 39 28.03 21.85 -31.51
CA VAL A 39 28.91 21.13 -30.60
C VAL A 39 30.11 20.59 -31.36
N GLU A 40 31.24 20.51 -30.69
CA GLU A 40 32.44 19.90 -31.26
C GLU A 40 32.19 18.43 -31.57
N ALA A 41 32.58 18.00 -32.76
CA ALA A 41 32.53 16.61 -33.15
C ALA A 41 33.65 15.86 -32.42
N VAL A 42 33.27 15.09 -31.40
CA VAL A 42 34.17 14.14 -30.76
C VAL A 42 33.88 12.76 -31.36
N PRO A 43 34.67 12.27 -32.33
CA PRO A 43 34.47 10.94 -32.87
C PRO A 43 34.71 9.92 -31.75
N GLY A 44 33.69 9.14 -31.42
CA GLY A 44 33.83 7.95 -30.58
C GLY A 44 34.48 6.81 -31.37
N ASP A 45 35.03 5.82 -30.67
CA ASP A 45 35.38 4.55 -31.28
C ASP A 45 34.08 3.84 -31.70
N PRO A 46 33.86 3.55 -33.01
CA PRO A 46 32.66 2.85 -33.46
C PRO A 46 32.66 1.37 -33.05
N ASP A 47 33.80 0.81 -32.65
CA ASP A 47 33.94 -0.60 -32.29
C ASP A 47 34.84 -0.76 -31.04
N PRO A 48 34.41 -0.26 -29.87
CA PRO A 48 35.20 -0.36 -28.66
C PRO A 48 35.37 -1.84 -28.27
N ALA A 49 36.62 -2.24 -28.01
CA ALA A 49 36.92 -3.60 -27.56
C ALA A 49 36.10 -3.97 -26.30
N PRO A 50 35.32 -5.07 -26.30
CA PRO A 50 34.43 -5.44 -25.20
C PRO A 50 35.21 -6.11 -24.06
N VAL A 51 36.02 -5.34 -23.35
CA VAL A 51 36.85 -5.84 -22.24
C VAL A 51 36.07 -5.79 -20.93
N PHE A 52 35.53 -6.93 -20.50
CA PHE A 52 34.77 -7.07 -19.24
C PHE A 52 35.60 -7.63 -18.07
N GLU A 53 36.78 -8.18 -18.35
CA GLU A 53 37.71 -8.69 -17.34
C GLU A 53 39.17 -8.57 -17.85
N ILE A 54 40.08 -8.12 -16.98
CA ILE A 54 41.53 -8.24 -17.19
C ILE A 54 42.05 -9.37 -16.31
N ARG A 55 42.44 -10.49 -16.93
CA ARG A 55 42.95 -11.67 -16.19
C ARG A 55 44.39 -11.42 -15.76
N ALA A 56 44.58 -11.19 -14.46
CA ALA A 56 45.88 -11.00 -13.83
C ALA A 56 45.95 -11.72 -12.47
N LYS A 57 47.12 -11.71 -11.83
CA LYS A 57 47.27 -12.26 -10.47
C LYS A 57 46.49 -11.40 -9.47
N GLY A 58 45.45 -11.96 -8.85
CA GLY A 58 44.63 -11.26 -7.86
C GLY A 58 43.13 -11.58 -8.04
N LYS A 59 42.28 -10.81 -7.36
CA LYS A 59 40.82 -10.88 -7.51
C LYS A 59 40.37 -9.90 -8.60
N SER A 60 39.52 -10.36 -9.52
CA SER A 60 38.81 -9.53 -10.49
C SER A 60 37.43 -9.18 -9.93
N PHE A 61 37.29 -8.02 -9.28
CA PHE A 61 36.00 -7.59 -8.72
C PHE A 61 35.02 -7.18 -9.82
N VAL A 62 33.78 -7.63 -9.68
CA VAL A 62 32.62 -7.33 -10.54
C VAL A 62 31.63 -6.46 -9.79
N ASP A 63 31.35 -6.78 -8.52
CA ASP A 63 30.55 -5.96 -7.62
C ASP A 63 31.41 -5.56 -6.41
N PHE A 64 31.74 -4.27 -6.32
CA PHE A 64 32.60 -3.76 -5.26
C PHE A 64 31.88 -3.67 -3.91
N GLN A 65 30.56 -3.43 -3.86
CA GLN A 65 29.87 -3.26 -2.59
C GLN A 65 29.63 -4.59 -1.88
N HIS A 66 29.48 -5.66 -2.66
CA HIS A 66 29.27 -7.02 -2.14
C HIS A 66 30.48 -7.94 -2.32
N ASP A 67 31.64 -7.40 -2.71
CA ASP A 67 32.88 -8.16 -2.95
C ASP A 67 32.73 -9.34 -3.94
N VAL A 68 31.80 -9.25 -4.89
CA VAL A 68 31.58 -10.30 -5.90
C VAL A 68 32.67 -10.22 -6.94
N THR A 69 33.32 -11.35 -7.22
CA THR A 69 34.39 -11.48 -8.22
C THR A 69 33.94 -12.24 -9.46
N ALA A 70 34.74 -12.17 -10.53
CA ALA A 70 34.53 -12.96 -11.74
C ALA A 70 34.56 -14.48 -11.46
N GLU A 71 35.36 -14.91 -10.48
CA GLU A 71 35.40 -16.32 -10.07
C GLU A 71 34.12 -16.76 -9.36
N ASP A 72 33.44 -15.87 -8.62
CA ASP A 72 32.15 -16.18 -7.99
C ASP A 72 31.05 -16.37 -9.06
N VAL A 73 31.09 -15.58 -10.13
CA VAL A 73 30.20 -15.75 -11.30
C VAL A 73 30.44 -17.11 -11.97
N ARG A 74 31.71 -17.47 -12.20
CA ARG A 74 32.08 -18.79 -12.77
C ARG A 74 31.74 -19.94 -11.81
N LEU A 75 31.90 -19.74 -10.52
CA LEU A 75 31.51 -20.72 -9.51
C LEU A 75 30.01 -21.00 -9.57
N ALA A 76 29.18 -19.95 -9.63
CA ALA A 76 27.74 -20.11 -9.77
C ALA A 76 27.39 -20.94 -11.02
N HIS A 77 28.07 -20.70 -12.15
CA HIS A 77 27.89 -21.53 -13.34
C HIS A 77 28.32 -23.00 -13.12
N ARG A 78 29.49 -23.25 -12.51
CA ARG A 78 29.97 -24.61 -12.19
C ARG A 78 29.02 -25.37 -11.26
N GLU A 79 28.32 -24.67 -10.38
CA GLU A 79 27.31 -25.25 -9.48
C GLU A 79 25.94 -25.46 -10.14
N GLY A 80 25.82 -25.19 -11.44
CA GLY A 80 24.63 -25.49 -12.23
C GLY A 80 23.61 -24.35 -12.32
N PHE A 81 23.93 -23.16 -11.81
CA PHE A 81 23.09 -21.99 -12.05
C PHE A 81 23.27 -21.52 -13.51
N VAL A 82 22.16 -21.42 -14.24
CA VAL A 82 22.13 -20.97 -15.66
C VAL A 82 21.33 -19.68 -15.85
N SER A 83 20.43 -19.37 -14.92
CA SER A 83 19.61 -18.16 -14.95
C SER A 83 20.36 -17.01 -14.28
N VAL A 84 20.30 -15.82 -14.88
CA VAL A 84 20.83 -14.58 -14.29
C VAL A 84 20.18 -14.23 -12.96
N GLU A 85 18.93 -14.65 -12.77
CA GLU A 85 18.21 -14.47 -11.52
C GLU A 85 18.75 -15.42 -10.42
N HIS A 86 19.25 -16.60 -10.80
CA HIS A 86 19.94 -17.49 -9.86
C HIS A 86 21.34 -17.00 -9.56
N LEU A 87 22.11 -16.59 -10.58
CA LEU A 87 23.41 -15.94 -10.40
C LEU A 87 23.31 -14.80 -9.38
N LYS A 88 22.40 -13.85 -9.61
CA LYS A 88 22.13 -12.73 -8.70
C LYS A 88 21.89 -13.16 -7.26
N ARG A 89 21.06 -14.18 -7.04
CA ARG A 89 20.69 -14.64 -5.68
C ARG A 89 21.80 -15.43 -5.00
N TYR A 90 22.58 -16.17 -5.78
CA TYR A 90 23.68 -16.99 -5.28
C TYR A 90 24.88 -16.12 -4.91
N THR A 91 25.29 -15.21 -5.79
CA THR A 91 26.49 -14.38 -5.57
C THR A 91 26.19 -13.06 -4.87
N THR A 92 24.93 -12.63 -4.80
CA THR A 92 24.49 -11.28 -4.40
C THR A 92 24.87 -10.16 -5.37
N LEU A 93 25.28 -10.51 -6.60
CA LEU A 93 25.61 -9.56 -7.67
C LEU A 93 24.46 -8.56 -7.92
N GLY A 94 24.77 -7.27 -7.86
CA GLY A 94 23.83 -6.18 -8.18
C GLY A 94 22.70 -6.02 -7.17
N MET A 95 22.84 -6.60 -5.96
CA MET A 95 21.89 -6.45 -4.86
C MET A 95 22.25 -5.35 -3.86
N ALA A 96 23.36 -4.65 -4.09
CA ALA A 96 23.84 -3.61 -3.20
C ALA A 96 23.04 -2.30 -3.34
N THR A 97 23.47 -1.25 -2.63
CA THR A 97 22.75 0.04 -2.58
C THR A 97 22.72 0.76 -3.93
N ASP A 98 23.68 0.46 -4.81
CA ASP A 98 23.74 0.96 -6.18
C ASP A 98 22.79 0.22 -7.14
N GLN A 99 22.22 -0.91 -6.73
CA GLN A 99 21.37 -1.80 -7.54
C GLN A 99 22.10 -2.32 -8.81
N GLY A 100 23.41 -2.53 -8.71
CA GLY A 100 24.22 -3.09 -9.78
C GLY A 100 24.36 -2.21 -11.02
N LYS A 101 24.32 -0.88 -10.84
CA LYS A 101 24.53 0.10 -11.92
C LYS A 101 25.89 -0.06 -12.60
N SER A 102 26.92 -0.46 -11.84
CA SER A 102 28.24 -0.77 -12.39
C SER A 102 28.55 -2.27 -12.51
N SER A 103 27.84 -3.14 -11.78
CA SER A 103 28.20 -4.57 -11.67
C SER A 103 27.39 -5.50 -12.55
N ASN A 104 26.12 -5.17 -12.87
CA ASN A 104 25.25 -6.09 -13.59
C ASN A 104 25.76 -6.39 -15.00
N VAL A 105 26.11 -5.37 -15.81
CA VAL A 105 26.54 -5.59 -17.20
C VAL A 105 27.83 -6.44 -17.27
N PRO A 106 28.90 -6.14 -16.52
CA PRO A 106 30.08 -7.00 -16.50
C PRO A 106 29.79 -8.42 -16.00
N GLY A 107 28.99 -8.57 -14.94
CA GLY A 107 28.65 -9.90 -14.39
C GLY A 107 27.81 -10.75 -15.35
N LEU A 108 26.87 -10.13 -16.09
CA LEU A 108 26.10 -10.78 -17.15
C LEU A 108 26.99 -11.18 -18.33
N ALA A 109 27.98 -10.35 -18.70
CA ALA A 109 28.94 -10.66 -19.75
C ALA A 109 29.82 -11.86 -19.38
N ILE A 110 30.32 -11.93 -18.14
CA ILE A 110 31.11 -13.07 -17.63
C ILE A 110 30.24 -14.34 -17.59
N MET A 111 28.97 -14.22 -17.18
CA MET A 111 28.02 -15.33 -17.22
C MET A 111 27.75 -15.81 -18.65
N ALA A 112 27.67 -14.89 -19.61
CA ALA A 112 27.49 -15.19 -21.03
C ALA A 112 28.69 -15.94 -21.61
N GLU A 113 29.91 -15.50 -21.30
CA GLU A 113 31.14 -16.20 -21.64
C GLU A 113 31.12 -17.63 -21.05
N ALA A 114 30.78 -17.78 -19.75
CA ALA A 114 30.73 -19.08 -19.08
C ALA A 114 29.69 -20.04 -19.70
N LEU A 115 28.54 -19.52 -20.11
CA LEU A 115 27.47 -20.29 -20.77
C LEU A 115 27.73 -20.56 -22.26
N GLY A 116 28.72 -19.89 -22.87
CA GLY A 116 28.95 -19.92 -24.32
C GLY A 116 27.81 -19.29 -25.12
N LYS A 117 27.17 -18.24 -24.60
CA LYS A 117 26.02 -17.57 -25.22
C LYS A 117 26.29 -16.08 -25.48
N PRO A 118 25.64 -15.47 -26.48
CA PRO A 118 25.59 -14.01 -26.61
C PRO A 118 24.94 -13.34 -25.38
N ILE A 119 25.41 -12.16 -24.99
CA ILE A 119 24.85 -11.39 -23.84
C ILE A 119 23.32 -11.21 -23.93
N PRO A 120 22.72 -10.87 -25.10
CA PRO A 120 21.27 -10.72 -25.20
C PRO A 120 20.48 -11.99 -24.86
N GLU A 121 21.04 -13.19 -25.06
CA GLU A 121 20.38 -14.47 -24.76
C GLU A 121 20.44 -14.87 -23.28
N VAL A 122 21.40 -14.32 -22.53
CA VAL A 122 21.51 -14.49 -21.08
C VAL A 122 20.44 -13.66 -20.35
N GLY A 123 20.04 -12.55 -20.97
CA GLY A 123 19.01 -11.65 -20.48
C GLY A 123 19.49 -10.75 -19.34
N THR A 124 18.61 -9.87 -18.88
CA THR A 124 18.87 -8.97 -17.75
C THR A 124 18.03 -9.37 -16.54
N THR A 125 18.47 -8.98 -15.35
CA THR A 125 17.61 -9.08 -14.17
C THR A 125 16.48 -8.05 -14.21
N ARG A 126 15.40 -8.29 -13.46
CA ARG A 126 14.26 -7.36 -13.41
C ARG A 126 14.64 -5.98 -12.81
N PHE A 127 14.45 -4.91 -13.58
CA PHE A 127 14.51 -3.53 -13.08
C PHE A 127 13.28 -3.20 -12.22
N ARG A 128 13.48 -2.55 -11.07
CA ARG A 128 12.42 -2.22 -10.11
C ARG A 128 12.56 -0.77 -9.62
N PRO A 129 11.44 -0.06 -9.36
CA PRO A 129 11.49 1.16 -8.58
C PRO A 129 11.84 0.86 -7.11
N PRO A 130 12.42 1.83 -6.38
CA PRO A 130 12.87 3.13 -6.87
C PRO A 130 14.23 3.03 -7.59
N PHE A 131 14.49 3.93 -8.55
CA PHE A 131 15.74 3.96 -9.34
C PHE A 131 17.00 4.13 -8.46
N ALA A 132 16.87 4.95 -7.43
CA ALA A 132 17.84 5.15 -6.35
C ALA A 132 17.08 5.09 -5.02
N PRO A 133 17.76 4.77 -3.89
CA PRO A 133 17.13 4.76 -2.58
C PRO A 133 16.43 6.10 -2.28
N VAL A 134 15.18 6.02 -1.82
CA VAL A 134 14.40 7.17 -1.34
C VAL A 134 14.19 6.98 0.16
N SER A 135 14.30 8.07 0.93
CA SER A 135 14.08 7.99 2.37
C SER A 135 12.63 7.61 2.67
N ILE A 136 12.42 6.77 3.71
CA ILE A 136 11.06 6.41 4.15
C ILE A 136 10.27 7.66 4.57
N GLY A 137 10.92 8.67 5.16
CA GLY A 137 10.30 9.94 5.52
C GLY A 137 9.77 10.72 4.32
N SER A 138 10.47 10.71 3.19
CA SER A 138 9.98 11.32 1.95
C SER A 138 8.73 10.62 1.40
N LEU A 139 8.62 9.29 1.59
CA LEU A 139 7.43 8.52 1.21
C LEU A 139 6.26 8.77 2.17
N ALA A 140 6.54 8.95 3.46
CA ALA A 140 5.53 9.30 4.46
C ALA A 140 5.00 10.73 4.29
N ALA A 141 5.83 11.64 3.75
CA ALA A 141 5.52 13.07 3.63
C ALA A 141 5.08 13.64 4.99
N GLU A 142 3.95 14.36 5.04
CA GLU A 142 3.40 14.94 6.27
C GLU A 142 2.62 13.93 7.14
N ARG A 143 2.62 12.64 6.80
CA ARG A 143 1.91 11.60 7.55
C ARG A 143 2.77 11.06 8.69
N PHE A 144 2.66 11.66 9.87
CA PHE A 144 3.28 11.19 11.12
C PHE A 144 2.28 11.29 12.29
N GLY A 145 2.51 10.56 13.38
CA GLY A 145 1.60 10.52 14.54
C GLY A 145 0.44 9.53 14.38
N ASP A 146 -0.74 9.87 14.91
CA ASP A 146 -1.95 9.08 14.64
C ASP A 146 -2.46 9.37 13.22
N LEU A 147 -2.30 8.37 12.34
CA LEU A 147 -2.64 8.49 10.93
C LEU A 147 -4.12 8.21 10.66
N LYS A 148 -4.86 7.74 11.67
CA LYS A 148 -6.28 7.41 11.52
C LYS A 148 -7.12 8.65 11.82
N PRO A 149 -8.19 8.90 11.06
CA PRO A 149 -9.10 9.99 11.39
C PRO A 149 -9.82 9.69 12.70
N GLU A 150 -9.88 10.70 13.57
CA GLU A 150 -10.68 10.66 14.79
C GLU A 150 -12.12 11.03 14.47
N ARG A 151 -13.07 10.18 14.87
CA ARG A 151 -14.50 10.47 14.81
C ARG A 151 -14.98 10.78 16.22
N LEU A 152 -15.47 11.99 16.40
CA LEU A 152 -15.98 12.50 17.67
C LEU A 152 -17.51 12.60 17.59
N THR A 153 -18.21 12.20 18.66
CA THR A 153 -19.67 12.39 18.72
C THR A 153 -19.99 13.86 18.97
N PRO A 154 -21.23 14.33 18.68
CA PRO A 154 -21.64 15.69 19.03
C PRO A 154 -21.56 16.01 20.54
N MET A 155 -21.41 15.01 21.40
CA MET A 155 -21.29 15.16 22.86
C MET A 155 -19.84 15.05 23.35
N HIS A 156 -18.85 14.98 22.46
CA HIS A 156 -17.46 14.73 22.82
C HIS A 156 -16.90 15.72 23.86
N ASP A 157 -17.14 17.02 23.66
CA ASP A 157 -16.67 18.05 24.58
C ASP A 157 -17.30 17.93 25.97
N TRP A 158 -18.57 17.50 26.03
CA TRP A 158 -19.25 17.22 27.29
C TRP A 158 -18.60 16.04 28.01
N HIS A 159 -18.24 14.98 27.26
CA HIS A 159 -17.55 13.82 27.83
C HIS A 159 -16.24 14.24 28.50
N LEU A 160 -15.40 15.01 27.79
CA LEU A 160 -14.12 15.49 28.32
C LEU A 160 -14.31 16.39 29.54
N ALA A 161 -15.26 17.33 29.50
CA ALA A 161 -15.53 18.25 30.60
C ALA A 161 -16.05 17.55 31.86
N ASN A 162 -16.65 16.36 31.74
CA ASN A 162 -17.21 15.59 32.84
C ASN A 162 -16.35 14.38 33.24
N GLY A 163 -15.05 14.41 32.92
CA GLY A 163 -14.09 13.41 33.39
C GLY A 163 -14.21 12.05 32.71
N ALA A 164 -14.72 12.01 31.47
CA ALA A 164 -14.71 10.77 30.70
C ALA A 164 -13.28 10.34 30.40
N THR A 165 -12.96 9.08 30.69
CA THR A 165 -11.79 8.43 30.10
C THR A 165 -12.21 7.91 28.73
N MET A 166 -11.60 8.43 27.67
CA MET A 166 -11.96 8.06 26.31
C MET A 166 -11.16 6.85 25.81
N TYR A 167 -11.76 6.08 24.91
CA TYR A 167 -11.08 4.97 24.23
C TYR A 167 -11.44 4.89 22.74
N SER A 168 -10.56 4.25 21.97
CA SER A 168 -10.75 4.01 20.54
C SER A 168 -11.63 2.78 20.29
N ALA A 169 -12.82 3.02 19.75
CA ALA A 169 -13.72 2.03 19.19
C ALA A 169 -13.67 2.08 17.65
N GLY A 170 -12.60 1.51 17.07
CA GLY A 170 -12.29 1.69 15.66
C GLY A 170 -11.82 3.11 15.38
N LEU A 171 -12.54 3.87 14.57
CA LEU A 171 -12.26 5.29 14.34
C LEU A 171 -12.98 6.22 15.32
N TRP A 172 -13.93 5.71 16.09
CA TRP A 172 -14.70 6.51 17.04
C TRP A 172 -13.99 6.61 18.39
N TYR A 173 -13.97 7.80 18.97
CA TYR A 173 -13.61 8.00 20.37
C TYR A 173 -14.87 7.97 21.24
N ARG A 174 -14.96 6.99 22.15
CA ARG A 174 -16.12 6.78 23.03
C ARG A 174 -15.74 6.90 24.50
N PRO A 175 -16.64 7.34 25.38
CA PRO A 175 -16.42 7.26 26.82
C PRO A 175 -16.31 5.78 27.25
N MET A 176 -15.20 5.43 27.90
CA MET A 176 -15.01 4.14 28.55
C MET A 176 -15.68 4.13 29.93
N ILE A 177 -15.41 5.18 30.72
CA ILE A 177 -15.93 5.41 32.07
C ILE A 177 -15.94 6.92 32.36
N TYR A 178 -16.68 7.33 33.40
CA TYR A 178 -16.63 8.64 34.05
C TYR A 178 -16.11 8.45 35.48
N GLY A 179 -14.78 8.43 35.61
CA GLY A 179 -14.10 8.10 36.86
C GLY A 179 -14.04 9.28 37.83
N HIS A 180 -14.15 8.99 39.13
CA HIS A 180 -13.81 9.96 40.17
C HIS A 180 -12.29 10.01 40.39
N ALA A 181 -11.79 11.08 41.03
CA ALA A 181 -10.37 11.24 41.32
C ALA A 181 -9.85 10.06 42.18
N GLY A 182 -8.81 9.38 41.70
CA GLY A 182 -8.22 8.22 42.36
C GLY A 182 -8.96 6.90 42.16
N GLU A 183 -10.08 6.90 41.42
CA GLU A 183 -10.84 5.70 41.10
C GLU A 183 -10.20 4.94 39.92
N THR A 184 -10.07 3.62 40.06
CA THR A 184 -9.68 2.72 38.97
C THR A 184 -10.81 2.56 37.95
N VAL A 185 -10.48 2.05 36.74
CA VAL A 185 -11.50 1.73 35.73
C VAL A 185 -12.50 0.70 36.27
N GLU A 186 -12.00 -0.27 37.04
CA GLU A 186 -12.79 -1.35 37.60
C GLU A 186 -13.82 -0.84 38.62
N GLN A 187 -13.39 0.04 39.53
CA GLN A 187 -14.27 0.65 40.51
C GLN A 187 -15.33 1.53 39.82
N ALA A 188 -14.93 2.31 38.82
CA ALA A 188 -15.82 3.20 38.09
C ALA A 188 -16.91 2.42 37.35
N TYR A 189 -16.57 1.38 36.57
CA TYR A 189 -17.61 0.64 35.84
C TYR A 189 -18.55 -0.12 36.81
N VAL A 190 -18.05 -0.63 37.94
CA VAL A 190 -18.90 -1.29 38.95
C VAL A 190 -19.89 -0.29 39.56
N ARG A 191 -19.41 0.91 39.93
CA ARG A 191 -20.24 1.99 40.46
C ARG A 191 -21.28 2.45 39.45
N GLU A 192 -20.88 2.69 38.20
CA GLU A 192 -21.78 3.12 37.12
C GLU A 192 -22.84 2.06 36.80
N ALA A 193 -22.45 0.78 36.74
CA ALA A 193 -23.37 -0.32 36.52
C ALA A 193 -24.38 -0.46 37.68
N LYS A 194 -23.92 -0.29 38.92
CA LYS A 194 -24.79 -0.28 40.11
C LYS A 194 -25.77 0.89 40.06
N ALA A 195 -25.30 2.10 39.81
CA ALA A 195 -26.13 3.30 39.71
C ALA A 195 -27.21 3.17 38.61
N THR A 196 -26.83 2.60 37.46
CA THR A 196 -27.77 2.34 36.36
C THR A 196 -28.87 1.36 36.76
N ARG A 197 -28.54 0.32 37.54
CA ARG A 197 -29.51 -0.71 37.98
C ARG A 197 -30.39 -0.27 39.15
N GLU A 198 -29.86 0.56 40.04
CA GLU A 198 -30.57 1.05 41.23
C GLU A 198 -31.39 2.31 40.96
N SER A 199 -31.04 3.06 39.91
CA SER A 199 -31.70 4.31 39.57
C SER A 199 -31.82 4.51 38.05
N ALA A 200 -30.87 5.20 37.43
CA ALA A 200 -30.84 5.47 36.00
C ALA A 200 -29.41 5.72 35.54
N GLY A 201 -29.13 5.36 34.29
CA GLY A 201 -27.86 5.64 33.62
C GLY A 201 -28.11 6.21 32.22
N ILE A 202 -27.20 7.06 31.76
CA ILE A 202 -27.21 7.63 30.41
C ILE A 202 -25.94 7.18 29.70
N VAL A 203 -26.07 6.74 28.45
CA VAL A 203 -24.95 6.30 27.62
C VAL A 203 -25.05 6.92 26.22
N ASP A 204 -23.92 7.43 25.73
CA ASP A 204 -23.81 7.89 24.34
C ASP A 204 -23.64 6.70 23.39
N VAL A 205 -24.71 6.40 22.64
CA VAL A 205 -24.77 5.35 21.60
C VAL A 205 -24.82 5.94 20.18
N SER A 206 -24.44 7.21 20.03
CA SER A 206 -24.46 7.92 18.74
C SER A 206 -23.60 7.24 17.68
N THR A 207 -22.63 6.41 18.08
CA THR A 207 -21.68 5.73 17.18
C THR A 207 -22.23 4.49 16.47
N LEU A 208 -23.37 3.93 16.91
CA LEU A 208 -24.00 2.78 16.23
C LEU A 208 -24.32 3.09 14.76
N GLY A 209 -24.25 2.10 13.87
CA GLY A 209 -24.76 2.28 12.52
C GLY A 209 -26.27 2.47 12.55
N LYS A 210 -26.78 3.30 11.63
CA LYS A 210 -28.20 3.65 11.51
C LYS A 210 -28.54 3.67 10.03
N ILE A 211 -29.41 2.78 9.59
CA ILE A 211 -29.77 2.61 8.18
C ILE A 211 -31.29 2.69 8.07
N ALA A 212 -31.77 3.63 7.25
CA ALA A 212 -33.18 3.68 6.90
C ALA A 212 -33.44 2.70 5.74
N VAL A 213 -34.33 1.74 5.95
CA VAL A 213 -34.74 0.74 4.95
C VAL A 213 -36.19 1.02 4.60
N GLN A 214 -36.43 1.48 3.37
CA GLN A 214 -37.73 2.00 2.95
C GLN A 214 -38.18 1.40 1.63
N GLY A 215 -39.46 1.03 1.55
CA GLY A 215 -40.10 0.56 0.32
C GLY A 215 -41.08 -0.60 0.54
N PRO A 216 -41.84 -0.98 -0.52
CA PRO A 216 -42.89 -1.99 -0.43
C PRO A 216 -42.39 -3.37 0.01
N ASP A 217 -41.14 -3.70 -0.33
CA ASP A 217 -40.51 -4.98 0.00
C ASP A 217 -39.55 -4.91 1.19
N ALA A 218 -39.50 -3.79 1.93
CA ALA A 218 -38.54 -3.59 3.03
C ALA A 218 -38.60 -4.72 4.06
N ALA A 219 -39.80 -5.15 4.44
CA ALA A 219 -39.97 -6.20 5.43
C ALA A 219 -39.51 -7.58 4.91
N ALA A 220 -39.81 -7.89 3.64
CA ALA A 220 -39.37 -9.12 2.99
C ALA A 220 -37.84 -9.15 2.75
N PHE A 221 -37.23 -7.99 2.51
CA PHE A 221 -35.78 -7.85 2.45
C PHE A 221 -35.15 -8.15 3.82
N LEU A 222 -35.68 -7.55 4.89
CA LEU A 222 -35.17 -7.79 6.24
C LEU A 222 -35.29 -9.26 6.68
N ASP A 223 -36.32 -9.98 6.23
CA ASP A 223 -36.47 -11.43 6.45
C ASP A 223 -35.34 -12.26 5.79
N ARG A 224 -34.66 -11.72 4.77
CA ARG A 224 -33.52 -12.36 4.10
C ARG A 224 -32.18 -11.96 4.70
N VAL A 225 -32.10 -10.77 5.28
CA VAL A 225 -30.88 -10.23 5.92
C VAL A 225 -30.68 -10.80 7.32
N TYR A 226 -31.76 -10.92 8.08
CA TYR A 226 -31.73 -11.41 9.46
C TYR A 226 -32.11 -12.89 9.55
N THR A 227 -31.65 -13.53 10.63
CA THR A 227 -32.03 -14.91 10.96
C THR A 227 -33.48 -15.06 11.42
N ASN A 228 -34.12 -13.96 11.83
CA ASN A 228 -35.50 -13.91 12.28
C ASN A 228 -36.37 -13.04 11.36
N MET A 229 -37.69 -13.18 11.49
CA MET A 229 -38.64 -12.47 10.63
C MET A 229 -38.87 -11.04 11.14
N PHE A 230 -38.94 -10.07 10.24
CA PHE A 230 -39.34 -8.68 10.44
C PHE A 230 -40.68 -8.35 9.75
N SER A 231 -41.12 -9.15 8.77
CA SER A 231 -42.44 -9.02 8.13
C SER A 231 -43.62 -9.03 9.11
N THR A 232 -43.49 -9.78 10.22
CA THR A 232 -44.50 -9.90 11.28
C THR A 232 -44.37 -8.84 12.38
N LEU A 233 -43.37 -7.96 12.32
CA LEU A 233 -43.18 -6.91 13.32
C LEU A 233 -44.27 -5.83 13.13
N ALA A 234 -45.06 -5.55 14.16
CA ALA A 234 -46.06 -4.48 14.10
C ALA A 234 -45.39 -3.09 14.01
N VAL A 235 -46.07 -2.13 13.38
CA VAL A 235 -45.64 -0.72 13.36
C VAL A 235 -45.56 -0.19 14.79
N GLY A 236 -44.54 0.64 15.07
CA GLY A 236 -44.25 1.18 16.40
C GLY A 236 -43.55 0.19 17.33
N LYS A 237 -43.15 -0.99 16.83
CA LYS A 237 -42.38 -1.98 17.59
C LYS A 237 -40.95 -2.12 17.05
N ALA A 238 -40.11 -2.69 17.88
CA ALA A 238 -38.72 -2.99 17.59
C ALA A 238 -38.43 -4.47 17.81
N ARG A 239 -37.44 -5.00 17.08
CA ARG A 239 -36.98 -6.37 17.23
C ARG A 239 -35.47 -6.42 17.06
N TYR A 240 -34.81 -7.16 17.95
CA TYR A 240 -33.41 -7.52 17.80
C TYR A 240 -33.27 -8.58 16.71
N GLY A 241 -32.25 -8.46 15.87
CA GLY A 241 -31.93 -9.42 14.82
C GLY A 241 -30.42 -9.71 14.79
N LEU A 242 -30.09 -10.91 14.34
CA LEU A 242 -28.72 -11.36 14.07
C LEU A 242 -28.55 -11.54 12.56
N MET A 243 -27.50 -10.94 12.00
CA MET A 243 -27.10 -11.10 10.61
C MET A 243 -25.99 -12.14 10.53
N LEU A 244 -26.09 -13.06 9.56
CA LEU A 244 -25.05 -14.04 9.29
C LEU A 244 -24.41 -13.75 7.94
N ARG A 245 -23.17 -14.19 7.78
CA ARG A 245 -22.57 -14.33 6.45
C ARG A 245 -23.17 -15.55 5.75
N GLU A 246 -22.85 -15.71 4.46
CA GLU A 246 -23.27 -16.86 3.66
C GLU A 246 -22.78 -18.21 4.23
N ASP A 247 -21.68 -18.22 4.98
CA ASP A 247 -21.14 -19.41 5.66
C ASP A 247 -21.85 -19.74 7.00
N GLY A 248 -22.87 -18.97 7.37
CA GLY A 248 -23.65 -19.17 8.59
C GLY A 248 -23.01 -18.62 9.86
N LEU A 249 -21.85 -17.95 9.79
CA LEU A 249 -21.22 -17.34 10.95
C LEU A 249 -21.75 -15.92 11.19
N ALA A 250 -21.81 -15.53 12.46
CA ALA A 250 -22.26 -14.20 12.87
C ALA A 250 -21.45 -13.11 12.15
N PHE A 251 -22.17 -12.18 11.54
CA PHE A 251 -21.62 -11.02 10.86
C PHE A 251 -21.79 -9.76 11.69
N ASP A 252 -23.04 -9.43 12.02
CA ASP A 252 -23.41 -8.29 12.83
C ASP A 252 -24.78 -8.52 13.49
N ASP A 253 -25.17 -7.62 14.38
CA ASP A 253 -26.45 -7.64 15.07
C ASP A 253 -26.98 -6.22 15.29
N GLY A 254 -28.25 -6.14 15.67
CA GLY A 254 -28.82 -4.87 16.04
C GLY A 254 -30.32 -4.90 16.28
N THR A 255 -30.83 -3.75 16.70
CA THR A 255 -32.28 -3.55 16.85
C THR A 255 -32.81 -2.80 15.64
N THR A 256 -33.92 -3.27 15.09
CA THR A 256 -34.61 -2.59 13.99
C THR A 256 -36.02 -2.22 14.42
N TRP A 257 -36.40 -0.96 14.21
CA TRP A 257 -37.72 -0.40 14.49
C TRP A 257 -38.54 -0.35 13.22
N ARG A 258 -39.80 -0.78 13.28
CA ARG A 258 -40.77 -0.55 12.20
C ARG A 258 -41.50 0.76 12.47
N LEU A 259 -41.09 1.83 11.79
CA LEU A 259 -41.61 3.18 11.97
C LEU A 259 -42.91 3.42 11.19
N GLY A 260 -43.09 2.69 10.08
CA GLY A 260 -44.27 2.73 9.21
C GLY A 260 -44.49 1.39 8.52
N GLU A 261 -45.52 1.27 7.67
CA GLU A 261 -45.78 0.02 6.95
C GLU A 261 -44.60 -0.41 6.07
N GLN A 262 -43.92 0.57 5.48
CA GLN A 262 -42.80 0.40 4.56
C GLN A 262 -41.50 1.05 5.07
N ASP A 263 -41.47 1.50 6.33
CA ASP A 263 -40.36 2.29 6.88
C ASP A 263 -39.75 1.58 8.08
N PHE A 264 -38.46 1.23 7.97
CA PHE A 264 -37.68 0.62 9.03
C PHE A 264 -36.43 1.44 9.33
N LEU A 265 -36.08 1.53 10.61
CA LEU A 265 -34.80 2.06 11.06
C LEU A 265 -34.00 0.91 11.67
N MET A 266 -32.98 0.47 10.97
CA MET A 266 -32.05 -0.56 11.40
C MET A 266 -30.88 0.07 12.15
N THR A 267 -30.45 -0.58 13.22
CA THR A 267 -29.15 -0.31 13.85
C THR A 267 -28.20 -1.47 13.66
N THR A 268 -26.90 -1.16 13.71
CA THR A 268 -25.80 -2.12 13.59
C THR A 268 -24.75 -1.82 14.67
N THR A 269 -23.79 -2.71 14.87
CA THR A 269 -22.63 -2.37 15.71
C THR A 269 -21.86 -1.17 15.13
N THR A 270 -21.15 -0.44 16.01
CA THR A 270 -20.35 0.73 15.62
C THR A 270 -19.29 0.39 14.55
N ALA A 271 -18.65 -0.78 14.68
CA ALA A 271 -17.54 -1.17 13.81
C ALA A 271 -18.00 -1.61 12.41
N ASN A 272 -19.19 -2.20 12.29
CA ASN A 272 -19.67 -2.76 11.04
C ASN A 272 -20.69 -1.87 10.31
N ALA A 273 -21.01 -0.67 10.82
CA ALA A 273 -21.93 0.26 10.17
C ALA A 273 -21.68 0.46 8.66
N GLY A 274 -20.41 0.64 8.27
CA GLY A 274 -20.05 0.78 6.86
C GLY A 274 -20.17 -0.52 6.07
N LYS A 275 -19.85 -1.67 6.67
CA LYS A 275 -19.88 -2.98 6.01
C LYS A 275 -21.28 -3.53 5.83
N VAL A 276 -22.20 -3.23 6.75
CA VAL A 276 -23.62 -3.64 6.64
C VAL A 276 -24.34 -2.82 5.56
N MET A 277 -23.92 -1.57 5.35
CA MET A 277 -24.51 -0.69 4.33
C MET A 277 -24.05 -1.02 2.89
N GLN A 278 -22.86 -1.61 2.74
CA GLN A 278 -22.24 -1.94 1.44
C GLN A 278 -22.82 -3.22 0.85
#